data_AF-A0A0Q4G3P0-F1
#
_entry.id   AF-A0A0Q4G3P0-F1
#
_cell.length_a   1.000
_cell.length_b   1.000
_cell.length_c   1.000
_cell.angle_alpha   90.00
_cell.angle_beta   90.00
_cell.angle_gamma   90.00
#
_symmetry.space_group_name_H-M   'P 1'
#
loop_
_entity.id
_entity.type
_entity.pdbx_description
1 polymer ?
#
loop_
_entity_poly.entity_id
_entity_poly.type
_entity_poly.pdbx_seq_one_letter_code
_entity_poly.pdbx_strand_id
1 'polypeptide(L)'
;MVEGLYPEQGTVVVATLRPEVLDAGSVAEEEPVLVPTRYAGAVLVCEKCERRDKGPKKLTTKALRAELRQSLGGGRTRLRIVQTSCLGLCPKKAIAVAAVTPQAGSVLAAVRRKRDVPALAAGLLGTAAPTIQHG
;
A
#
# COMPACT_ATOMS: atom_id res chain seq x y z
N MET A 1 23.60 -13.04 -30.09
CA MET A 1 23.57 -14.32 -29.38
C MET A 1 24.19 -14.12 -28.00
N VAL A 2 23.35 -13.88 -27.00
CA VAL A 2 23.57 -14.27 -25.59
C VAL A 2 22.17 -14.35 -24.98
N GLU A 3 21.75 -15.59 -24.77
CA GLU A 3 20.49 -16.05 -24.16
C GLU A 3 20.67 -16.28 -22.66
N GLY A 4 19.60 -16.05 -21.88
CA GLY A 4 19.38 -16.64 -20.56
C GLY A 4 20.13 -15.98 -19.40
N LEU A 5 19.64 -15.83 -18.18
CA LEU A 5 18.47 -16.37 -17.47
C LEU A 5 18.04 -15.28 -16.48
N TYR A 6 16.79 -14.83 -16.55
CA TYR A 6 16.12 -14.25 -15.40
C TYR A 6 15.82 -15.41 -14.42
N PRO A 7 16.14 -15.32 -13.12
CA PRO A 7 15.67 -16.33 -12.19
C PRO A 7 14.15 -16.25 -12.08
N GLU A 8 13.52 -17.37 -12.46
CA GLU A 8 12.09 -17.60 -12.45
C GLU A 8 11.54 -17.69 -11.02
N GLN A 9 10.39 -17.03 -10.84
CA GLN A 9 9.26 -17.42 -10.00
C GLN A 9 9.57 -18.32 -8.79
N GLY A 10 9.98 -17.70 -7.69
CA GLY A 10 9.94 -18.34 -6.38
C GLY A 10 8.49 -18.58 -5.96
N THR A 11 8.01 -19.82 -6.08
CA THR A 11 6.78 -20.27 -5.44
C THR A 11 6.91 -20.08 -3.93
N VAL A 12 6.10 -19.19 -3.36
CA VAL A 12 5.94 -19.13 -1.89
C VAL A 12 5.09 -20.33 -1.49
N VAL A 13 5.76 -21.43 -1.16
CA VAL A 13 5.15 -22.55 -0.44
C VAL A 13 4.84 -22.08 0.98
N VAL A 14 3.59 -21.67 1.21
CA VAL A 14 3.07 -21.49 2.57
C VAL A 14 2.93 -22.90 3.14
N ALA A 15 3.91 -23.34 3.92
CA ALA A 15 3.87 -24.61 4.62
C ALA A 15 2.65 -24.62 5.55
N THR A 16 1.59 -25.34 5.15
CA THR A 16 0.51 -25.71 6.07
C THR A 16 1.06 -26.78 7.00
N LEU A 17 1.66 -26.36 8.12
CA LEU A 17 2.09 -27.27 9.17
C LEU A 17 0.84 -27.97 9.75
N ARG A 18 0.75 -29.27 9.52
CA ARG A 18 -0.16 -30.17 10.26
C ARG A 18 0.42 -30.36 11.67
N PRO A 19 -0.37 -30.26 12.75
CA PRO A 19 0.11 -30.58 14.08
C PRO A 19 0.02 -32.09 14.30
N GLU A 20 1.14 -32.80 14.16
CA GLU A 20 1.30 -34.12 14.78
C GLU A 20 2.09 -33.91 16.07
N VAL A 21 1.35 -34.05 17.17
CA VAL A 21 1.80 -34.00 18.55
C VAL A 21 2.69 -35.21 18.83
N LEU A 22 3.88 -35.01 19.43
CA LEU A 22 4.52 -35.95 20.36
C LEU A 22 5.71 -35.31 21.11
N ASP A 23 5.57 -35.37 22.44
CA ASP A 23 6.54 -35.42 23.53
C ASP A 23 7.48 -34.24 23.92
N ALA A 24 7.11 -33.65 25.06
CA ALA A 24 7.92 -33.43 26.26
C ALA A 24 9.31 -32.76 26.11
N GLY A 25 9.30 -31.44 26.21
CA GLY A 25 10.43 -30.62 26.62
C GLY A 25 9.99 -29.17 26.63
N SER A 26 9.90 -28.55 27.82
CA SER A 26 9.45 -27.16 27.99
C SER A 26 10.43 -26.19 27.32
N VAL A 27 10.24 -25.92 26.03
CA VAL A 27 10.76 -24.73 25.38
C VAL A 27 9.76 -23.61 25.67
N ALA A 28 10.31 -22.47 26.09
CA ALA A 28 9.56 -21.24 26.26
C ALA A 28 8.63 -21.05 25.05
N GLU A 29 7.38 -20.66 25.31
CA GLU A 29 6.43 -20.32 24.27
C GLU A 29 6.99 -19.12 23.49
N GLU A 30 7.76 -19.39 22.42
CA GLU A 30 8.28 -18.37 21.53
C GLU A 30 7.09 -17.80 20.75
N GLU A 31 6.57 -16.69 21.25
CA GLU A 31 5.53 -15.93 20.59
C GLU A 31 6.02 -15.55 19.18
N PRO A 32 5.28 -15.87 18.11
CA PRO A 32 5.78 -15.73 16.76
C PRO A 32 6.03 -14.25 16.43
N VAL A 33 7.25 -13.95 15.96
CA VAL A 33 7.66 -12.60 15.52
C VAL A 33 6.75 -12.05 14.42
N LEU A 34 6.15 -12.93 13.61
CA LEU A 34 5.24 -12.57 12.52
C LEU A 34 3.84 -13.11 12.79
N VAL A 35 2.86 -12.20 12.75
CA VAL A 35 1.43 -12.54 12.84
C VAL A 35 0.71 -12.10 11.56
N PRO A 36 -0.29 -12.87 11.08
CA PRO A 36 -1.01 -12.53 9.86
C PRO A 36 -1.84 -11.25 10.04
N THR A 37 -1.78 -10.39 9.04
CA THR A 37 -2.60 -9.16 9.00
C THR A 37 -4.05 -9.45 8.60
N ARG A 38 -4.99 -8.65 9.12
CA ARG A 38 -6.41 -8.67 8.74
C ARG A 38 -6.70 -7.90 7.44
N TYR A 39 -5.72 -7.15 6.93
CA TYR A 39 -5.82 -6.37 5.70
C TYR A 39 -4.90 -6.93 4.60
N ALA A 40 -5.32 -6.87 3.36
CA ALA A 40 -4.59 -7.36 2.19
C ALA A 40 -3.54 -6.37 1.66
N GLY A 41 -3.60 -5.11 2.07
CA GLY A 41 -2.67 -4.07 1.63
C GLY A 41 -2.81 -2.77 2.41
N ALA A 42 -1.95 -1.80 2.11
CA ALA A 42 -1.90 -0.52 2.80
C ALA A 42 -1.79 0.65 1.81
N VAL A 43 -2.41 1.77 2.19
CA VAL A 43 -2.33 3.06 1.50
C VAL A 43 -1.77 4.09 2.48
N LEU A 44 -0.56 4.55 2.21
CA LEU A 44 0.20 5.47 3.05
C LEU A 44 0.07 6.88 2.49
N VAL A 45 -0.37 7.83 3.33
CA VAL A 45 -0.55 9.23 2.94
C VAL A 45 0.47 10.09 3.66
N CYS A 46 1.28 10.83 2.91
CA CYS A 46 2.32 11.70 3.46
C CYS A 46 1.72 12.97 4.08
N GLU A 47 1.84 13.11 5.39
CA GLU A 47 1.32 14.29 6.12
C GLU A 47 2.17 15.55 5.88
N LYS A 48 3.47 15.38 5.59
CA LYS A 48 4.39 16.52 5.42
C LYS A 48 4.11 17.32 4.14
N CYS A 49 3.50 16.69 3.13
CA CYS A 49 3.18 17.35 1.86
C CYS A 49 2.24 18.55 2.03
N GLU A 50 1.24 18.46 2.91
CA GLU A 50 0.26 19.55 3.09
C GLU A 50 0.85 20.78 3.78
N ARG A 51 1.95 20.61 4.51
CA ARG A 51 2.63 21.69 5.27
C ARG A 51 3.73 22.39 4.48
N ARG A 52 4.07 21.90 3.29
CA ARG A 52 5.16 22.44 2.46
C ARG A 52 4.69 23.68 1.71
N ASP A 53 5.57 24.66 1.48
CA ASP A 53 5.27 25.85 0.66
C ASP A 53 4.81 25.50 -0.76
N LYS A 54 5.42 24.47 -1.35
CA LYS A 54 5.05 23.91 -2.66
C LYS A 54 3.97 22.82 -2.57
N GLY A 55 3.34 22.65 -1.40
CA GLY A 55 2.26 21.71 -1.14
C GLY A 55 0.92 22.14 -1.74
N PRO A 56 -0.12 21.29 -1.63
CA PRO A 56 -1.47 21.62 -2.09
C PRO A 56 -2.12 22.66 -1.18
N LYS A 57 -2.74 23.69 -1.78
CA LYS A 57 -3.48 24.74 -1.02
C LYS A 57 -4.92 24.37 -0.67
N LYS A 58 -5.51 23.40 -1.38
CA LYS A 58 -6.95 23.08 -1.32
C LYS A 58 -7.23 21.61 -1.00
N LEU A 59 -6.20 20.85 -0.61
CA LEU A 59 -6.32 19.43 -0.27
C LEU A 59 -5.50 19.17 0.98
N THR A 60 -6.18 18.80 2.06
CA THR A 60 -5.54 18.38 3.31
C THR A 60 -5.39 16.86 3.35
N THR A 61 -4.42 16.36 4.12
CA THR A 61 -4.22 14.94 4.42
C THR A 61 -5.46 14.33 5.05
N LYS A 62 -6.18 15.09 5.89
CA LYS A 62 -7.46 14.67 6.49
C LYS A 62 -8.53 14.46 5.44
N ALA A 63 -8.73 15.43 4.54
CA ALA A 63 -9.72 15.35 3.47
C ALA A 63 -9.39 14.22 2.49
N LEU A 64 -8.12 14.06 2.11
CA LEU A 64 -7.67 12.99 1.23
C LEU A 64 -7.96 11.60 1.81
N ARG A 65 -7.64 11.36 3.08
CA ARG A 65 -7.92 10.07 3.74
C ARG A 65 -9.42 9.80 3.87
N ALA A 66 -10.23 10.83 4.14
CA ALA A 66 -11.68 10.69 4.19
C ALA A 66 -12.24 10.25 2.82
N GLU A 67 -11.78 10.91 1.76
CA GLU A 67 -12.18 10.57 0.39
C GLU A 67 -11.70 9.17 -0.02
N LEU A 68 -10.45 8.81 0.28
CA LEU A 68 -9.93 7.47 0.00
C LEU A 68 -10.76 6.39 0.69
N ARG A 69 -11.18 6.60 1.95
CA ARG A 69 -12.07 5.65 2.64
C ARG A 69 -13.39 5.47 1.91
N GLN A 70 -13.98 6.55 1.42
CA GLN A 70 -15.24 6.51 0.68
C GLN A 70 -15.06 5.81 -0.68
N SER A 71 -14.05 6.21 -1.46
CA SER A 71 -13.78 5.65 -2.79
C SER A 71 -13.33 4.19 -2.76
N LEU A 72 -12.65 3.75 -1.69
CA LEU A 72 -12.29 2.34 -1.46
C LEU A 72 -13.42 1.55 -0.77
N GLY A 73 -14.68 1.93 -0.99
CA GLY A 73 -15.84 1.14 -0.56
C GLY A 73 -16.22 1.25 0.92
N GLY A 74 -15.79 2.31 1.61
CA GLY A 74 -16.25 2.61 2.98
C GLY A 74 -15.74 1.65 4.06
N GLY A 75 -14.58 1.03 3.85
CA GLY A 75 -14.03 0.02 4.77
C GLY A 75 -14.39 -1.42 4.43
N ARG A 76 -15.13 -1.65 3.33
CA ARG A 76 -15.37 -2.99 2.77
C ARG A 76 -14.15 -3.57 2.06
N THR A 77 -13.23 -2.72 1.63
CA THR A 77 -11.94 -3.16 1.09
C THR A 77 -11.01 -3.56 2.23
N ARG A 78 -10.24 -4.64 2.02
CA ARG A 78 -9.17 -5.05 2.94
C ARG A 78 -7.93 -4.15 2.82
N LEU A 79 -8.07 -2.86 2.55
CA LEU A 79 -6.95 -1.92 2.45
C LEU A 79 -6.91 -0.98 3.66
N ARG A 80 -5.76 -0.92 4.32
CA ARG A 80 -5.55 -0.03 5.49
C ARG A 80 -5.01 1.33 5.04
N ILE A 81 -5.78 2.38 5.27
CA ILE A 81 -5.30 3.76 5.05
C ILE A 81 -4.60 4.29 6.30
N VAL A 82 -3.33 4.67 6.15
CA VAL A 82 -2.44 5.14 7.23
C VAL A 82 -1.90 6.52 6.88
N GLN A 83 -1.89 7.43 7.86
CA GLN A 83 -1.14 8.67 7.74
C GLN A 83 0.30 8.42 8.17
N THR A 84 1.24 8.90 7.37
CA THR A 84 2.68 8.66 7.56
C THR A 84 3.46 9.97 7.41
N SER A 85 4.73 9.93 7.78
CA SER A 85 5.65 11.04 7.56
C SER A 85 6.11 11.12 6.09
N CYS A 86 7.38 11.44 5.81
CA CYS A 86 7.87 11.61 4.44
C CYS A 86 7.94 10.26 3.70
N LEU A 87 7.52 10.23 2.43
CA LEU A 87 7.61 9.07 1.54
C LEU A 87 8.72 9.18 0.49
N GLY A 88 9.63 10.15 0.62
CA GLY A 88 10.72 10.40 -0.35
C GLY A 88 10.27 11.05 -1.67
N LEU A 89 8.96 11.07 -1.97
CA LEU A 89 8.37 11.79 -3.09
C LEU A 89 7.73 13.10 -2.61
N CYS A 90 8.17 14.24 -3.14
CA CYS A 90 7.69 15.56 -2.74
C CYS A 90 7.11 16.34 -3.94
N PRO A 91 5.91 15.97 -4.43
CA PRO A 91 5.34 16.50 -5.67
C PRO A 91 4.85 17.94 -5.51
N LYS A 92 4.87 18.71 -6.60
CA LYS A 92 4.42 20.11 -6.62
C LYS A 92 2.88 20.19 -6.59
N LYS A 93 2.33 20.94 -5.63
CA LYS A 93 0.90 21.17 -5.41
C LYS A 93 0.09 19.87 -5.21
N ALA A 94 0.69 18.87 -4.58
CA ALA A 94 0.07 17.54 -4.40
C ALA A 94 0.52 16.86 -3.09
N ILE A 95 -0.24 15.86 -2.66
CA ILE A 95 0.13 14.93 -1.59
C ILE A 95 0.68 13.64 -2.21
N ALA A 96 1.82 13.17 -1.72
CA ALA A 96 2.34 11.86 -2.07
C ALA A 96 1.55 10.77 -1.36
N VAL A 97 1.14 9.75 -2.12
CA VAL A 97 0.52 8.54 -1.61
C VAL A 97 1.34 7.35 -2.10
N ALA A 98 1.76 6.50 -1.18
CA ALA A 98 2.27 5.17 -1.52
C ALA A 98 1.18 4.14 -1.27
N ALA A 99 1.13 3.09 -2.06
CA ALA A 99 0.25 1.97 -1.78
C ALA A 99 0.95 0.66 -2.12
N VAL A 100 0.66 -0.35 -1.31
CA VAL A 100 1.01 -1.73 -1.55
C VAL A 100 -0.29 -2.51 -1.54
N THR A 101 -0.75 -2.97 -2.70
CA THR A 101 -2.00 -3.74 -2.84
C THR A 101 -1.76 -5.01 -3.67
N PRO A 102 -2.56 -6.06 -3.48
CA PRO A 102 -2.46 -7.26 -4.31
C PRO A 102 -2.66 -6.98 -5.80
N GLN A 103 -3.51 -6.01 -6.16
CA GLN A 103 -3.87 -5.73 -7.54
C GLN A 103 -2.90 -4.79 -8.26
N ALA A 104 -2.34 -3.81 -7.54
CA ALA A 104 -1.46 -2.78 -8.12
C ALA A 104 0.03 -3.00 -7.81
N GLY A 105 0.36 -3.95 -6.93
CA GLY A 105 1.71 -4.08 -6.40
C GLY A 105 2.09 -2.87 -5.55
N SER A 106 3.35 -2.44 -5.64
CA SER A 106 3.87 -1.25 -4.95
C SER A 106 3.88 -0.04 -5.88
N VAL A 107 3.09 0.98 -5.56
CA VAL A 107 2.93 2.18 -6.40
C VAL A 107 3.08 3.48 -5.60
N LEU A 108 3.52 4.53 -6.28
CA LEU A 108 3.52 5.91 -5.80
C LEU A 108 2.62 6.77 -6.67
N ALA A 109 1.86 7.67 -6.05
CA ALA A 109 0.97 8.60 -6.72
C ALA A 109 1.09 10.01 -6.15
N ALA A 110 0.86 11.01 -7.00
CA ALA A 110 0.75 12.41 -6.63
C ALA A 110 -0.69 12.88 -6.76
N VAL A 111 -1.38 13.08 -5.62
CA VAL A 111 -2.79 13.48 -5.59
C VAL A 111 -2.88 15.00 -5.47
N ARG A 112 -3.36 15.68 -6.51
CA ARG A 112 -3.39 17.16 -6.56
C ARG A 112 -4.70 17.70 -5.99
N ARG A 113 -5.81 17.02 -6.28
CA ARG A 113 -7.17 17.46 -5.96
C ARG A 113 -8.04 16.27 -5.54
N LYS A 114 -9.13 16.58 -4.84
CA LYS A 114 -10.14 15.60 -4.42
C LYS A 114 -10.65 14.75 -5.59
N ARG A 115 -10.84 15.35 -6.78
CA ARG A 115 -11.29 14.66 -8.00
C ARG A 115 -10.33 13.58 -8.54
N ASP A 116 -9.07 13.58 -8.10
CA ASP A 116 -8.09 12.59 -8.53
C ASP A 116 -8.23 11.28 -7.72
N VAL A 117 -8.93 11.33 -6.58
CA VAL A 117 -9.05 10.20 -5.64
C VAL A 117 -9.83 9.01 -6.22
N PRO A 118 -10.94 9.18 -6.95
CA PRO A 118 -11.62 8.06 -7.61
C PRO A 118 -10.72 7.31 -8.61
N ALA A 119 -9.91 8.04 -9.39
CA ALA A 119 -8.98 7.44 -10.34
C ALA A 119 -7.86 6.66 -9.63
N LEU A 120 -7.31 7.22 -8.54
CA LEU A 120 -6.36 6.51 -7.68
C LEU A 120 -7.01 5.24 -7.10
N ALA A 121 -8.21 5.34 -6.52
CA ALA A 121 -8.91 4.20 -5.95
C ALA A 121 -9.17 3.09 -6.99
N ALA A 122 -9.61 3.47 -8.19
CA ALA A 122 -9.79 2.52 -9.29
C ALA A 122 -8.49 1.81 -9.66
N GLY A 123 -7.36 2.53 -9.75
CA GLY A 123 -6.04 1.93 -10.01
C GLY A 123 -5.55 1.00 -8.89
N LEU A 124 -5.93 1.25 -7.63
CA LEU A 124 -5.57 0.39 -6.51
C LEU A 124 -6.42 -0.89 -6.42
N LEU A 125 -7.64 -0.86 -6.97
CA LEU A 125 -8.59 -1.96 -6.97
C LEU A 125 -8.57 -2.78 -8.26
N GLY A 126 -8.19 -2.17 -9.37
CA GLY A 126 -8.09 -2.81 -10.69
C GLY A 126 -6.73 -3.42 -10.94
N THR A 127 -6.68 -4.37 -11.88
CA THR A 127 -5.47 -5.08 -12.32
C THR A 127 -4.61 -4.28 -13.31
N ALA A 128 -5.04 -3.07 -13.68
CA ALA A 128 -4.34 -2.23 -14.63
C ALA A 128 -3.32 -1.33 -13.91
N ALA A 129 -2.04 -1.53 -14.21
CA ALA A 129 -0.98 -0.65 -13.74
C ALA A 129 -1.30 0.80 -14.12
N PRO A 130 -1.26 1.77 -13.18
CA PRO A 130 -1.52 3.16 -13.50
C PRO A 130 -0.43 3.69 -14.45
N THR A 131 -0.81 4.15 -15.64
CA THR A 131 0.10 4.84 -16.56
C THR A 131 0.59 6.13 -15.91
N ILE A 132 1.84 6.12 -15.44
CA ILE A 132 2.53 7.31 -14.92
C ILE A 132 2.86 8.22 -16.11
N GLN A 133 2.05 9.25 -16.35
CA GLN A 133 2.40 10.30 -17.30
C GLN A 133 3.33 11.32 -16.62
N HIS A 134 4.61 11.25 -16.97
CA HIS A 134 5.56 12.34 -16.74
C HIS A 134 5.31 13.42 -17.80
N GLY A 135 5.06 14.64 -17.35
CA GLY A 135 5.02 15.86 -18.17
C GLY A 135 5.89 16.93 -17.56
#